data_AF-A0A8H3D6M1-F1
#
_entry.id   AF-A0A8H3D6M1-F1
#
_cell.length_a   1.000
_cell.length_b   1.000
_cell.length_c   1.000
_cell.angle_alpha   90.00
_cell.angle_beta   90.00
_cell.angle_gamma   90.00
#
_symmetry.space_group_name_H-M   'P 1'
#
loop_
_entity.id
_entity.type
_entity.pdbx_description
1 polymer ?
#
loop_
_entity_poly.entity_id
_entity_poly.type
_entity_poly.pdbx_seq_one_letter_code
_entity_poly.pdbx_strand_id
1 'polypeptide(L)'
;MSQKDNFQLVDVQGWDWDLHSVYSAYIGHFQSNGVPWYDRSWGHLFRSFDDFLTFGWPTVTITDARTGKGHIVTRAGSVGAFSKMVKTRFGETLPKISNFMQIIPYEHTQRHLRQIADMATYKKVHATLPAAEFSAYKSRIKHGDLHLVDKLWHSREKSWLSIRFVWSEKSLLPLEWGYAAVRCAHINAAGSWPPKEENFRKGHFVVAEYADKVRNKLKPTHPWEYAFGDTHVVGKSKLPDIINSVISSLATPDSESIANSLVLVGHNISGDLERLAELKISRSPSLVDPSR
;
A
#
# COMPACT_ATOMS: atom_id res chain seq x y z
N MET A 1 6.86 17.52 -33.81
CA MET A 1 7.90 16.59 -33.32
C MET A 1 7.28 15.72 -32.26
N SER A 2 7.21 14.40 -32.49
CA SER A 2 6.64 13.44 -31.55
C SER A 2 7.48 13.41 -30.27
N GLN A 3 6.91 13.83 -29.15
CA GLN A 3 7.51 13.74 -27.83
C GLN A 3 7.53 12.25 -27.48
N LYS A 4 8.65 11.57 -27.77
CA LYS A 4 8.88 10.22 -27.24
C LYS A 4 8.82 10.34 -25.73
N ASP A 5 7.76 9.80 -25.13
CA ASP A 5 7.71 9.54 -23.68
C ASP A 5 8.91 8.65 -23.35
N ASN A 6 9.97 9.30 -22.84
CA ASN A 6 11.18 8.62 -22.48
C ASN A 6 10.90 7.95 -21.14
N PHE A 7 10.52 6.67 -21.16
CA PHE A 7 10.24 5.86 -19.97
C PHE A 7 11.55 5.56 -19.23
N GLN A 8 12.11 6.58 -18.58
CA GLN A 8 13.29 6.43 -17.75
C GLN A 8 12.89 6.04 -16.33
N LEU A 9 13.42 4.91 -15.87
CA LEU A 9 13.32 4.45 -14.49
C LEU A 9 14.57 4.90 -13.73
N VAL A 10 14.40 5.29 -12.48
CA VAL A 10 15.49 5.70 -11.58
C VAL A 10 15.31 5.06 -10.20
N ASP A 11 16.44 4.81 -9.53
CA ASP A 11 16.44 4.47 -8.12
C ASP A 11 15.98 5.67 -7.29
N VAL A 12 15.18 5.41 -6.27
CA VAL A 12 14.54 6.45 -5.44
C VAL A 12 15.50 7.06 -4.42
N GLN A 13 16.65 6.44 -4.16
CA GLN A 13 17.63 6.95 -3.21
C GLN A 13 18.19 8.30 -3.68
N GLY A 14 18.16 9.30 -2.81
CA GLY A 14 18.58 10.67 -3.12
C GLY A 14 17.51 11.54 -3.81
N TRP A 15 16.29 11.02 -3.99
CA TRP A 15 15.10 11.79 -4.34
C TRP A 15 14.30 12.06 -3.08
N ASP A 16 14.69 13.06 -2.31
CA ASP A 16 14.22 13.23 -0.94
C ASP A 16 13.66 14.63 -0.67
N TRP A 17 13.57 15.52 -1.66
CA TRP A 17 13.08 16.89 -1.42
C TRP A 17 11.73 17.10 -2.08
N ASP A 18 10.69 17.37 -1.29
CA ASP A 18 9.36 17.68 -1.82
C ASP A 18 9.41 18.93 -2.71
N LEU A 19 8.94 18.81 -3.96
CA LEU A 19 9.07 19.87 -4.97
C LEU A 19 8.35 21.16 -4.57
N HIS A 20 7.14 21.04 -4.06
CA HIS A 20 6.36 22.20 -3.64
C HIS A 20 6.98 22.84 -2.39
N SER A 21 7.55 22.03 -1.50
CA SER A 21 8.31 22.51 -0.36
C SER A 21 9.52 23.35 -0.79
N VAL A 22 10.26 22.95 -1.83
CA VAL A 22 11.37 23.76 -2.37
C VAL A 22 10.90 25.16 -2.76
N TYR A 23 9.80 25.28 -3.51
CA TYR A 23 9.20 26.57 -3.85
C TYR A 23 8.82 27.37 -2.59
N SER A 24 8.07 26.74 -1.68
CA SER A 24 7.61 27.39 -0.45
C SER A 24 8.76 27.88 0.44
N ALA A 25 9.87 27.16 0.48
CA ALA A 25 11.03 27.51 1.28
C ALA A 25 11.74 28.76 0.73
N TYR A 26 11.84 28.91 -0.60
CA TYR A 26 12.32 30.16 -1.22
C TYR A 26 11.42 31.34 -0.89
N ILE A 27 10.11 31.21 -1.09
CA ILE A 27 9.16 32.29 -0.78
C ILE A 27 9.23 32.67 0.70
N GLY A 28 9.24 31.69 1.60
CA GLY A 28 9.34 31.92 3.04
C GLY A 28 10.67 32.59 3.45
N HIS A 29 11.78 32.21 2.80
CA HIS A 29 13.06 32.87 3.01
C HIS A 29 13.03 34.32 2.55
N PHE A 30 12.44 34.61 1.39
CA PHE A 30 12.34 35.97 0.88
C PHE A 30 11.54 36.88 1.83
N GLN A 31 10.41 36.39 2.32
CA GLN A 31 9.58 37.10 3.29
C GLN A 31 10.32 37.34 4.62
N SER A 32 10.96 36.31 5.17
CA SER A 32 11.62 36.39 6.48
C SER A 32 12.85 37.29 6.50
N ASN A 33 13.51 37.47 5.35
CA ASN A 33 14.76 38.24 5.24
C ASN A 33 14.59 39.54 4.45
N GLY A 34 13.34 39.95 4.15
CA GLY A 34 13.05 41.17 3.42
C GLY A 34 13.70 41.22 2.02
N VAL A 35 13.83 40.07 1.35
CA VAL A 35 14.42 40.01 0.00
C VAL A 35 13.40 40.57 -0.99
N PRO A 36 13.69 41.69 -1.70
CA PRO A 36 12.78 42.27 -2.68
C PRO A 36 12.84 41.48 -4.00
N TRP A 37 12.48 40.19 -3.94
CA TRP A 37 12.59 39.25 -5.05
C TRP A 37 11.80 39.69 -6.28
N TYR A 38 10.72 40.45 -6.09
CA TYR A 38 9.86 40.98 -7.15
C TYR A 38 10.54 42.03 -8.04
N ASP A 39 11.58 42.71 -7.54
CA ASP A 39 12.41 43.66 -8.31
C ASP A 39 13.62 42.99 -8.97
N ARG A 40 13.85 41.70 -8.69
CA ARG A 40 14.98 40.93 -9.21
C ARG A 40 14.68 40.43 -10.62
N SER A 41 15.70 40.34 -11.45
CA SER A 41 15.56 39.89 -12.84
C SER A 41 15.02 38.44 -12.95
N TRP A 42 15.35 37.59 -11.97
CA TRP A 42 14.86 36.23 -11.81
C TRP A 42 13.53 36.12 -11.06
N GLY A 43 13.00 37.23 -10.52
CA GLY A 43 11.81 37.24 -9.67
C GLY A 43 10.57 36.65 -10.33
N HIS A 44 10.47 36.75 -11.67
CA HIS A 44 9.39 36.15 -12.43
C HIS A 44 9.25 34.63 -12.21
N LEU A 45 10.33 33.90 -11.93
CA LEU A 45 10.32 32.46 -11.62
C LEU A 45 9.63 32.11 -10.30
N PHE A 46 9.30 33.12 -9.48
CA PHE A 46 8.69 32.93 -8.16
C PHE A 46 7.31 33.59 -8.02
N ARG A 47 6.80 34.23 -9.09
CA ARG A 47 5.48 34.88 -9.11
C ARG A 47 4.34 33.91 -8.79
N SER A 48 4.48 32.66 -9.22
CA SER A 48 3.58 31.57 -8.91
C SER A 48 4.34 30.25 -8.88
N PHE A 49 3.71 29.20 -8.37
CA PHE A 49 4.27 27.85 -8.48
C PHE A 49 4.35 27.39 -9.94
N ASP A 50 3.44 27.83 -10.82
CA ASP A 50 3.50 27.53 -12.26
C ASP A 50 4.76 28.12 -12.91
N ASP A 51 5.06 29.40 -12.61
CA ASP A 51 6.28 30.05 -13.09
C ASP A 51 7.55 29.33 -12.59
N PHE A 52 7.52 28.84 -11.35
CA PHE A 52 8.60 28.05 -10.77
C PHE A 52 8.79 26.71 -11.48
N LEU A 53 7.70 26.09 -11.93
CA LEU A 53 7.74 24.82 -12.66
C LEU A 53 8.40 24.95 -14.04
N THR A 54 8.41 26.13 -14.66
CA THR A 54 9.00 26.36 -16.00
C THR A 54 10.48 25.98 -16.12
N PHE A 55 11.18 25.78 -15.00
CA PHE A 55 12.52 25.19 -14.99
C PHE A 55 12.58 23.79 -15.63
N GLY A 56 11.46 23.05 -15.64
CA GLY A 56 11.44 21.64 -16.03
C GLY A 56 12.08 20.79 -14.94
N TRP A 57 11.36 20.64 -13.83
CA TRP A 57 11.87 19.92 -12.67
C TRP A 57 11.89 18.41 -12.94
N PRO A 58 13.06 17.74 -12.83
CA PRO A 58 13.09 16.29 -12.78
C PRO A 58 12.50 15.84 -11.44
N THR A 59 11.57 14.89 -11.50
CA THR A 59 10.80 14.43 -10.34
C THR A 59 10.47 12.95 -10.38
N VAL A 60 10.20 12.38 -9.21
CA VAL A 60 9.58 11.05 -9.05
C VAL A 60 8.48 11.12 -7.98
N THR A 61 7.57 10.14 -8.02
CA THR A 61 6.55 9.96 -6.97
C THR A 61 7.04 8.98 -5.92
N ILE A 62 6.98 9.40 -4.66
CA ILE A 62 7.46 8.63 -3.51
C ILE A 62 6.43 8.68 -2.37
N THR A 63 6.35 7.62 -1.58
CA THR A 63 5.61 7.61 -0.33
C THR A 63 6.58 7.81 0.83
N ASP A 64 6.34 8.78 1.73
CA ASP A 64 7.16 8.95 2.94
C ASP A 64 6.94 7.75 3.87
N ALA A 65 8.02 7.03 4.18
CA ALA A 65 8.01 5.88 5.07
C ALA A 65 7.44 6.21 6.46
N ARG A 66 7.64 7.45 6.95
CA ARG A 66 7.17 7.87 8.27
C ARG A 66 5.68 8.14 8.31
N THR A 67 5.17 8.90 7.33
CA THR A 67 3.79 9.41 7.36
C THR A 67 2.83 8.61 6.49
N GLY A 68 3.35 7.83 5.54
CA GLY A 68 2.56 7.14 4.52
C GLY A 68 1.98 8.06 3.45
N LYS A 69 2.40 9.32 3.37
CA LYS A 69 1.91 10.30 2.40
C LYS A 69 2.72 10.30 1.11
N GLY A 70 2.05 10.53 -0.01
CA GLY A 70 2.63 10.60 -1.34
C GLY A 70 3.16 11.99 -1.61
N HIS A 71 4.33 12.04 -2.24
CA HIS A 71 5.04 13.27 -2.55
C HIS A 71 5.56 13.24 -3.99
N ILE A 72 5.59 14.42 -4.61
CA ILE A 72 6.34 14.66 -5.85
C ILE A 72 7.67 15.24 -5.42
N VAL A 73 8.73 14.45 -5.53
CA VAL A 73 10.04 14.83 -5.01
C VAL A 73 11.02 15.12 -6.14
N THR A 74 11.97 16.00 -5.85
CA THR A 74 13.18 16.21 -6.64
C THR A 74 14.41 15.87 -5.78
N ARG A 75 15.60 16.10 -6.33
CA ARG A 75 16.88 15.82 -5.67
C ARG A 75 17.68 17.09 -5.44
N ALA A 76 18.59 17.06 -4.48
CA ALA A 76 19.49 18.17 -4.16
C ALA A 76 20.23 18.74 -5.39
N GLY A 77 20.70 17.85 -6.27
CA GLY A 77 21.38 18.24 -7.50
C GLY A 77 20.51 19.08 -8.45
N SER A 78 19.19 18.87 -8.47
CA SER A 78 18.26 19.63 -9.30
C SER A 78 18.05 21.03 -8.77
N VAL A 79 17.97 21.20 -7.44
CA VAL A 79 17.92 22.54 -6.82
C VAL A 79 19.24 23.29 -7.03
N GLY A 80 20.37 22.59 -6.97
CA GLY A 80 21.67 23.14 -7.34
C GLY A 80 21.72 23.59 -8.81
N ALA A 81 21.16 22.78 -9.72
CA ALA A 81 21.06 23.13 -11.14
C ALA A 81 20.16 24.35 -11.39
N PHE A 82 19.01 24.45 -10.70
CA PHE A 82 18.14 25.61 -10.74
C PHE A 82 18.87 26.88 -10.27
N SER A 83 19.55 26.80 -9.13
CA SER A 83 20.36 27.92 -8.59
C SER A 83 21.48 28.34 -9.55
N LYS A 84 22.14 27.38 -10.19
CA LYS A 84 23.17 27.63 -11.21
C LYS A 84 22.57 28.27 -12.46
N MET A 85 21.40 27.83 -12.91
CA MET A 85 20.69 28.42 -14.04
C MET A 85 20.39 29.89 -13.77
N VAL A 86 19.89 30.22 -12.57
CA VAL A 86 19.62 31.62 -12.20
C VAL A 86 20.91 32.46 -12.25
N LYS A 87 22.00 31.96 -11.68
CA LYS A 87 23.30 32.63 -11.74
C LYS A 87 23.80 32.86 -13.17
N THR A 88 23.75 31.85 -14.03
CA THR A 88 24.24 31.96 -15.41
C THR A 88 23.37 32.87 -16.26
N ARG A 89 22.03 32.79 -16.11
CA ARG A 89 21.09 33.51 -16.99
C ARG A 89 20.86 34.96 -16.57
N PHE A 90 20.96 35.25 -15.28
CA PHE A 90 20.60 36.55 -14.71
C PHE A 90 21.78 37.26 -14.05
N GLY A 91 22.93 36.60 -13.85
CA GLY A 91 24.09 37.18 -13.17
C GLY A 91 23.92 37.32 -11.65
N GLU A 92 22.79 36.87 -11.11
CA GLU A 92 22.43 37.00 -9.68
C GLU A 92 22.41 35.62 -8.99
N THR A 93 22.70 35.57 -7.69
CA THR A 93 22.73 34.30 -6.93
C THR A 93 21.50 34.17 -6.04
N LEU A 94 20.84 33.02 -6.06
CA LEU A 94 19.78 32.70 -5.11
C LEU A 94 20.35 32.41 -3.72
N PRO A 95 19.62 32.74 -2.64
CA PRO A 95 20.02 32.37 -1.29
C PRO A 95 20.13 30.85 -1.15
N LYS A 96 21.08 30.39 -0.33
CA LYS A 96 21.16 28.98 0.05
C LYS A 96 20.10 28.70 1.10
N ILE A 97 19.26 27.71 0.84
CA ILE A 97 18.14 27.33 1.70
C ILE A 97 18.32 25.86 2.10
N SER A 98 17.98 25.53 3.35
CA SER A 98 18.15 24.18 3.90
C SER A 98 16.90 23.62 4.58
N ASN A 99 15.84 24.42 4.75
CA ASN A 99 14.60 24.02 5.43
C ASN A 99 13.57 23.37 4.47
N PHE A 100 14.03 22.57 3.52
CA PHE A 100 13.15 21.81 2.64
C PHE A 100 12.52 20.64 3.40
N MET A 101 11.28 20.30 3.08
CA MET A 101 10.66 19.07 3.58
C MET A 101 11.38 17.87 2.97
N GLN A 102 12.12 17.17 3.84
CA GLN A 102 12.82 15.95 3.47
C GLN A 102 11.88 14.73 3.61
N ILE A 103 11.83 13.92 2.56
CA ILE A 103 11.03 12.71 2.42
C ILE A 103 11.93 11.50 2.53
N ILE A 104 11.51 10.51 3.31
CA ILE A 104 12.21 9.22 3.40
C ILE A 104 11.47 8.24 2.48
N PRO A 105 12.07 7.78 1.38
CA PRO A 105 11.39 6.87 0.46
C PRO A 105 11.01 5.54 1.11
N TYR A 106 9.74 5.14 1.02
CA TYR A 106 9.30 3.79 1.34
C TYR A 106 9.61 2.81 0.19
N GLU A 107 9.55 3.30 -1.04
CA GLU A 107 9.72 2.51 -2.24
C GLU A 107 10.99 1.65 -2.26
N HIS A 108 10.81 0.36 -2.58
CA HIS A 108 11.92 -0.59 -2.80
C HIS A 108 12.15 -0.90 -4.29
N THR A 109 11.47 -0.18 -5.19
CA THR A 109 11.53 -0.38 -6.63
C THR A 109 11.79 0.94 -7.34
N GLN A 110 12.36 0.87 -8.55
CA GLN A 110 12.57 2.04 -9.40
C GLN A 110 11.25 2.76 -9.71
N ARG A 111 11.34 4.08 -9.88
CA ARG A 111 10.20 4.95 -10.22
C ARG A 111 10.42 5.67 -11.53
N HIS A 112 9.33 6.01 -12.20
CA HIS A 112 9.38 6.78 -13.44
C HIS A 112 9.87 8.20 -13.16
N LEU A 113 10.97 8.57 -13.81
CA LEU A 113 11.43 9.94 -13.86
C LEU A 113 10.49 10.75 -14.75
N ARG A 114 9.98 11.86 -14.21
CA ARG A 114 9.11 12.80 -14.92
C ARG A 114 9.75 14.17 -14.94
N GLN A 115 9.59 14.89 -16.05
CA GLN A 115 9.93 16.30 -16.13
C GLN A 115 8.64 17.11 -15.96
N ILE A 116 8.54 17.91 -14.91
CA ILE A 116 7.37 18.77 -14.66
C ILE A 116 7.76 20.20 -15.00
N ALA A 117 7.17 20.72 -16.08
CA ALA A 117 7.43 22.07 -16.59
C ALA A 117 6.26 23.05 -16.41
N ASP A 118 5.10 22.55 -15.97
CA ASP A 118 3.84 23.31 -15.90
C ASP A 118 2.86 22.69 -14.89
N MET A 119 1.85 23.47 -14.51
CA MET A 119 0.80 23.06 -13.59
C MET A 119 -0.10 21.94 -14.12
N ALA A 120 -0.27 21.79 -15.43
CA ALA A 120 -1.12 20.73 -15.99
C ALA A 120 -0.48 19.35 -15.77
N THR A 121 0.82 19.25 -16.04
CA THR A 121 1.65 18.07 -15.79
C THR A 121 1.77 17.80 -14.30
N TYR A 122 1.98 18.83 -13.48
CA TYR A 122 2.00 18.68 -12.03
C TYR A 122 0.69 18.08 -11.51
N LYS A 123 -0.47 18.62 -11.92
CA LYS A 123 -1.79 18.09 -11.51
C LYS A 123 -2.00 16.65 -11.93
N LYS A 124 -1.55 16.25 -13.13
CA LYS A 124 -1.62 14.85 -13.59
C LYS A 124 -0.81 13.91 -12.70
N VAL A 125 0.43 14.30 -12.33
CA VAL A 125 1.27 13.50 -11.42
C VAL A 125 0.70 13.51 -10.01
N HIS A 126 0.19 14.65 -9.55
CA HIS A 126 -0.40 14.77 -8.22
C HIS A 126 -1.63 13.87 -8.08
N ALA A 127 -2.43 13.74 -9.14
CA ALA A 127 -3.59 12.85 -9.16
C ALA A 127 -3.21 11.35 -9.00
N THR A 128 -1.95 10.97 -9.22
CA THR A 128 -1.48 9.58 -9.00
C THR A 128 -1.02 9.31 -7.57
N LEU A 129 -0.86 10.35 -6.73
CA LEU A 129 -0.38 10.17 -5.35
C LEU A 129 -1.26 9.24 -4.52
N PRO A 130 -2.61 9.33 -4.54
CA PRO A 130 -3.45 8.43 -3.75
C PRO A 130 -3.24 6.94 -4.09
N ALA A 131 -3.00 6.62 -5.36
CA ALA A 131 -2.72 5.24 -5.78
C ALA A 131 -1.34 4.77 -5.28
N ALA A 132 -0.34 5.64 -5.29
CA ALA A 132 0.99 5.35 -4.72
C ALA A 132 0.92 5.13 -3.20
N GLU A 133 0.25 6.06 -2.48
CA GLU A 133 -0.01 5.95 -1.04
C GLU A 133 -0.70 4.64 -0.70
N PHE A 134 -1.75 4.29 -1.46
CA PHE A 134 -2.52 3.09 -1.21
C PHE A 134 -1.74 1.80 -1.50
N SER A 135 -0.94 1.79 -2.56
CA SER A 135 -0.03 0.70 -2.88
C SER A 135 1.01 0.48 -1.78
N ALA A 136 1.62 1.56 -1.28
CA ALA A 136 2.54 1.51 -0.16
C ALA A 136 1.85 1.02 1.12
N TYR A 137 0.63 1.49 1.40
CA TYR A 137 -0.18 1.05 2.53
C TYR A 137 -0.45 -0.47 2.49
N LYS A 138 -0.93 -1.00 1.35
CA LYS A 138 -1.11 -2.45 1.14
C LYS A 138 0.18 -3.22 1.38
N SER A 139 1.30 -2.73 0.83
CA SER A 139 2.61 -3.37 0.97
C SER A 139 3.05 -3.42 2.44
N ARG A 140 2.96 -2.31 3.19
CA ARG A 140 3.36 -2.27 4.60
C ARG A 140 2.55 -3.21 5.47
N ILE A 141 1.23 -3.25 5.26
CA ILE A 141 0.34 -4.19 5.94
C ILE A 141 0.73 -5.63 5.63
N LYS A 142 1.04 -5.93 4.37
CA LYS A 142 1.52 -7.25 3.94
C LYS A 142 2.83 -7.65 4.60
N HIS A 143 3.69 -6.69 4.92
CA HIS A 143 4.94 -6.92 5.64
C HIS A 143 4.79 -6.84 7.17
N GLY A 144 3.56 -6.82 7.70
CA GLY A 144 3.33 -6.93 9.14
C GLY A 144 3.56 -5.64 9.93
N ASP A 145 3.43 -4.46 9.32
CA ASP A 145 3.54 -3.17 10.04
C ASP A 145 2.44 -3.07 11.12
N LEU A 146 2.82 -3.39 12.36
CA LEU A 146 1.89 -3.51 13.50
C LEU A 146 1.12 -2.21 13.78
N HIS A 147 1.72 -1.04 13.54
CA HIS A 147 1.04 0.23 13.74
C HIS A 147 -0.10 0.41 12.73
N LEU A 148 0.13 0.06 11.47
CA LEU A 148 -0.92 0.14 10.44
C LEU A 148 -1.98 -0.93 10.61
N VAL A 149 -1.60 -2.14 11.04
CA VAL A 149 -2.54 -3.23 11.33
C VAL A 149 -3.44 -2.86 12.52
N ASP A 150 -2.86 -2.31 13.59
CA ASP A 150 -3.61 -1.83 14.75
C ASP A 150 -4.57 -0.71 14.37
N LYS A 151 -4.11 0.28 13.60
CA LYS A 151 -4.97 1.35 13.06
C LYS A 151 -6.09 0.80 12.18
N LEU A 152 -5.81 -0.21 11.36
CA LEU A 152 -6.81 -0.85 10.49
C LEU A 152 -7.87 -1.60 11.33
N TRP A 153 -7.47 -2.29 12.39
CA TRP A 153 -8.39 -2.95 13.32
C TRP A 153 -9.28 -1.93 14.03
N HIS A 154 -8.67 -0.88 14.57
CA HIS A 154 -9.35 0.21 15.28
C HIS A 154 -10.18 1.13 14.38
N SER A 155 -10.05 1.05 13.05
CA SER A 155 -10.99 1.72 12.13
C SER A 155 -12.41 1.14 12.25
N ARG A 156 -12.53 -0.14 12.65
CA ARG A 156 -13.81 -0.86 12.79
C ARG A 156 -14.63 -0.95 11.51
N GLU A 157 -14.02 -0.68 10.34
CA GLU A 157 -14.73 -0.65 9.05
C GLU A 157 -14.58 -1.94 8.25
N LYS A 158 -13.54 -2.73 8.53
CA LYS A 158 -13.14 -3.87 7.69
C LYS A 158 -13.80 -5.18 8.09
N SER A 159 -13.91 -6.07 7.12
CA SER A 159 -14.15 -7.49 7.34
C SER A 159 -12.79 -8.17 7.55
N TRP A 160 -12.66 -8.94 8.62
CA TRP A 160 -11.45 -9.72 8.90
C TRP A 160 -11.75 -11.19 8.69
N LEU A 161 -10.86 -11.89 7.99
CA LEU A 161 -10.97 -13.32 7.72
C LEU A 161 -9.65 -13.99 8.08
N SER A 162 -9.69 -14.90 9.04
CA SER A 162 -8.61 -15.86 9.27
C SER A 162 -8.92 -17.15 8.55
N ILE A 163 -7.91 -17.73 7.89
CA ILE A 163 -8.02 -19.04 7.23
C ILE A 163 -6.88 -19.95 7.66
N ARG A 164 -7.14 -21.26 7.59
CA ARG A 164 -6.11 -22.28 7.70
C ARG A 164 -6.47 -23.52 6.90
N PHE A 165 -5.55 -24.00 6.09
CA PHE A 165 -5.57 -25.34 5.53
C PHE A 165 -4.77 -26.30 6.39
N VAL A 166 -5.24 -27.54 6.44
CA VAL A 166 -4.42 -28.70 6.75
C VAL A 166 -4.27 -29.49 5.46
N TRP A 167 -3.05 -29.88 5.12
CA TRP A 167 -2.75 -30.62 3.89
C TRP A 167 -1.89 -31.85 4.18
N SER A 168 -1.92 -32.81 3.25
CA SER A 168 -1.13 -34.04 3.30
C SER A 168 0.37 -33.74 3.36
N GLU A 169 1.06 -34.27 4.35
CA GLU A 169 2.53 -34.17 4.48
C GLU A 169 3.28 -34.81 3.29
N LYS A 170 2.64 -35.75 2.58
CA LYS A 170 3.25 -36.47 1.44
C LYS A 170 2.94 -35.83 0.09
N SER A 171 1.70 -35.38 -0.10
CA SER A 171 1.19 -34.98 -1.42
C SER A 171 0.71 -33.54 -1.48
N LEU A 172 0.74 -32.80 -0.36
CA LEU A 172 0.29 -31.41 -0.22
C LEU A 172 -1.18 -31.16 -0.61
N LEU A 173 -1.96 -32.23 -0.80
CA LEU A 173 -3.39 -32.15 -1.05
C LEU A 173 -4.12 -31.55 0.16
N PRO A 174 -5.02 -30.57 -0.03
CA PRO A 174 -5.88 -30.07 1.04
C PRO A 174 -6.72 -31.21 1.64
N LEU A 175 -6.61 -31.37 2.96
CA LEU A 175 -7.37 -32.34 3.75
C LEU A 175 -8.49 -31.64 4.52
N GLU A 176 -8.20 -30.45 5.06
CA GLU A 176 -9.12 -29.66 5.85
C GLU A 176 -8.96 -28.18 5.54
N TRP A 177 -10.04 -27.42 5.74
CA TRP A 177 -10.03 -25.97 5.69
C TRP A 177 -10.88 -25.40 6.82
N GLY A 178 -10.28 -24.53 7.62
CA GLY A 178 -10.94 -23.78 8.68
C GLY A 178 -10.91 -22.29 8.40
N TYR A 179 -11.94 -21.58 8.86
CA TYR A 179 -11.95 -20.12 8.85
C TYR A 179 -12.69 -19.53 10.05
N ALA A 180 -12.33 -18.29 10.37
CA ALA A 180 -13.06 -17.43 11.30
C ALA A 180 -13.14 -16.02 10.70
N ALA A 181 -14.31 -15.42 10.68
CA ALA A 181 -14.53 -14.12 10.09
C ALA A 181 -15.39 -13.20 10.96
N VAL A 182 -15.14 -11.89 10.89
CA VAL A 182 -15.94 -10.86 11.55
C VAL A 182 -16.11 -9.65 10.62
N ARG A 183 -17.33 -9.09 10.59
CA ARG A 183 -17.63 -7.86 9.86
C ARG A 183 -17.65 -6.68 10.84
N CYS A 184 -16.53 -6.00 11.01
CA CYS A 184 -16.39 -4.98 12.06
C CYS A 184 -17.38 -3.83 11.91
N ALA A 185 -17.68 -3.39 10.67
CA ALA A 185 -18.60 -2.28 10.44
C ALA A 185 -20.00 -2.55 11.01
N HIS A 186 -20.49 -3.78 10.85
CA HIS A 186 -21.78 -4.19 11.38
C HIS A 186 -21.77 -4.24 12.92
N ILE A 187 -20.71 -4.80 13.51
CA ILE A 187 -20.56 -4.89 14.97
C ILE A 187 -20.46 -3.50 15.61
N ASN A 188 -19.72 -2.59 14.97
CA ASN A 188 -19.60 -1.20 15.42
C ASN A 188 -20.95 -0.46 15.33
N ALA A 189 -21.69 -0.63 14.23
CA ALA A 189 -23.02 -0.03 14.08
C ALA A 189 -24.04 -0.55 15.11
N ALA A 190 -23.89 -1.80 15.56
CA ALA A 190 -24.71 -2.39 16.60
C ALA A 190 -24.30 -1.97 18.04
N GLY A 191 -23.23 -1.18 18.21
CA GLY A 191 -22.75 -0.77 19.54
C GLY A 191 -22.07 -1.87 20.34
N SER A 192 -21.73 -3.00 19.70
CA SER A 192 -21.21 -4.21 20.34
C SER A 192 -19.69 -4.37 20.18
N TRP A 193 -18.95 -3.26 20.18
CA TRP A 193 -17.48 -3.29 20.08
C TRP A 193 -16.84 -3.44 21.47
N PRO A 194 -15.83 -4.32 21.67
CA PRO A 194 -15.19 -5.19 20.68
C PRO A 194 -16.00 -6.47 20.37
N PRO A 195 -15.74 -7.14 19.22
CA PRO A 195 -16.41 -8.38 18.88
C PRO A 195 -16.21 -9.45 19.95
N LYS A 196 -17.30 -10.12 20.32
CA LYS A 196 -17.35 -11.29 21.20
C LYS A 196 -17.43 -12.58 20.38
N GLU A 197 -17.34 -13.72 21.04
CA GLU A 197 -17.29 -15.03 20.38
C GLU A 197 -18.44 -15.27 19.41
N GLU A 198 -19.66 -14.89 19.81
CA GLU A 198 -20.90 -15.01 19.02
C GLU A 198 -20.91 -14.13 17.76
N ASN A 199 -20.02 -13.14 17.67
CA ASN A 199 -19.91 -12.27 16.50
C ASN A 199 -19.05 -12.88 15.38
N PHE A 200 -18.30 -13.93 15.67
CA PHE A 200 -17.44 -14.58 14.68
C PHE A 200 -18.23 -15.64 13.91
N ARG A 201 -18.27 -15.48 12.59
CA ARG A 201 -18.67 -16.55 11.68
C ARG A 201 -17.51 -17.52 11.57
N LYS A 202 -17.69 -18.76 12.02
CA LYS A 202 -16.67 -19.82 11.99
C LYS A 202 -17.13 -20.95 11.08
N GLY A 203 -16.19 -21.73 10.54
CA GLY A 203 -16.53 -22.97 9.88
C GLY A 203 -15.31 -23.86 9.67
N HIS A 204 -15.56 -25.16 9.67
CA HIS A 204 -14.56 -26.19 9.51
C HIS A 204 -15.04 -27.24 8.51
N PHE A 205 -14.19 -27.55 7.53
CA PHE A 205 -14.51 -28.47 6.43
C PHE A 205 -13.42 -29.52 6.28
N VAL A 206 -13.83 -30.79 6.22
CA VAL A 206 -12.97 -31.95 5.96
C VAL A 206 -13.30 -32.54 4.60
N VAL A 207 -12.27 -32.91 3.83
CA VAL A 207 -12.42 -33.51 2.51
C VAL A 207 -12.77 -35.00 2.62
N ALA A 208 -13.99 -35.36 2.24
CA ALA A 208 -14.58 -36.68 2.39
C ALA A 208 -13.75 -37.82 1.78
N GLU A 209 -13.10 -37.56 0.65
CA GLU A 209 -12.30 -38.56 -0.06
C GLU A 209 -11.06 -39.00 0.73
N TYR A 210 -10.55 -38.13 1.61
CA TYR A 210 -9.32 -38.34 2.36
C TYR A 210 -9.54 -38.52 3.87
N ALA A 211 -10.72 -38.16 4.36
CA ALA A 211 -11.21 -38.45 5.71
C ALA A 211 -10.84 -39.88 6.16
N ASP A 212 -10.14 -39.98 7.29
CA ASP A 212 -9.66 -41.20 7.94
C ASP A 212 -8.69 -42.10 7.14
N LYS A 213 -8.45 -41.77 5.87
CA LYS A 213 -7.58 -42.52 4.94
C LYS A 213 -6.19 -41.92 4.83
N VAL A 214 -6.10 -40.59 4.86
CA VAL A 214 -4.81 -39.87 4.83
C VAL A 214 -4.53 -39.35 6.22
N ARG A 215 -3.43 -39.82 6.82
CA ARG A 215 -3.00 -39.43 8.16
C ARG A 215 -1.68 -38.70 8.11
N ASN A 216 -1.68 -37.49 8.64
CA ASN A 216 -0.48 -36.72 8.91
C ASN A 216 0.16 -37.18 10.23
N LYS A 217 1.49 -37.14 10.30
CA LYS A 217 2.25 -37.51 11.50
C LYS A 217 2.50 -36.31 12.42
N LEU A 218 2.85 -35.15 11.84
CA LEU A 218 3.18 -33.92 12.57
C LEU A 218 1.94 -33.10 12.92
N LYS A 219 0.94 -33.09 12.03
CA LYS A 219 -0.33 -32.37 12.22
C LYS A 219 -1.51 -33.31 12.05
N PRO A 220 -1.85 -34.14 13.07
CA PRO A 220 -2.90 -35.14 12.97
C PRO A 220 -4.24 -34.54 12.51
N THR A 221 -4.91 -35.23 11.61
CA THR A 221 -6.23 -34.91 11.04
C THR A 221 -7.33 -35.81 11.62
N HIS A 222 -7.03 -36.50 12.73
CA HIS A 222 -7.95 -37.38 13.46
C HIS A 222 -7.49 -37.54 14.93
N PRO A 223 -8.42 -37.60 15.91
CA PRO A 223 -9.88 -37.39 15.76
C PRO A 223 -10.20 -35.94 15.39
N TRP A 224 -11.38 -35.69 14.82
CA TRP A 224 -11.84 -34.34 14.45
C TRP A 224 -12.28 -33.54 15.68
N GLU A 225 -11.38 -33.37 16.65
CA GLU A 225 -11.60 -32.63 17.88
C GLU A 225 -11.36 -31.14 17.61
N TYR A 226 -12.35 -30.47 17.04
CA TYR A 226 -12.27 -29.05 16.73
C TYR A 226 -13.00 -28.20 17.77
N ALA A 227 -12.31 -27.17 18.29
CA ALA A 227 -12.79 -26.32 19.38
C ALA A 227 -13.85 -25.28 18.97
N PHE A 228 -14.31 -25.24 17.71
CA PHE A 228 -15.05 -24.11 17.13
C PHE A 228 -16.40 -24.46 16.50
N GLY A 229 -16.97 -25.63 16.83
CA GLY A 229 -18.30 -26.08 16.41
C GLY A 229 -18.27 -27.31 15.51
N ASP A 230 -19.36 -27.51 14.77
CA ASP A 230 -19.55 -28.69 13.93
C ASP A 230 -18.60 -28.72 12.73
N THR A 231 -18.12 -29.91 12.39
CA THR A 231 -17.29 -30.16 11.22
C THR A 231 -18.15 -30.63 10.05
N HIS A 232 -17.99 -29.98 8.90
CA HIS A 232 -18.67 -30.38 7.66
C HIS A 232 -17.78 -31.29 6.81
N VAL A 233 -18.25 -32.48 6.49
CA VAL A 233 -17.58 -33.39 5.55
C VAL A 233 -18.07 -33.11 4.14
N VAL A 234 -17.18 -32.72 3.23
CA VAL A 234 -17.52 -32.27 1.87
C VAL A 234 -16.67 -32.97 0.82
N GLY A 235 -17.22 -33.18 -0.37
CA GLY A 235 -16.45 -33.72 -1.50
C GLY A 235 -15.40 -32.73 -1.97
N LYS A 236 -14.23 -33.22 -2.41
CA LYS A 236 -13.08 -32.40 -2.84
C LYS A 236 -13.43 -31.38 -3.93
N SER A 237 -14.39 -31.71 -4.79
CA SER A 237 -14.84 -30.83 -5.88
C SER A 237 -15.66 -29.63 -5.39
N LYS A 238 -16.23 -29.70 -4.18
CA LYS A 238 -17.05 -28.62 -3.58
C LYS A 238 -16.23 -27.64 -2.74
N LEU A 239 -15.04 -28.04 -2.29
CA LEU A 239 -14.20 -27.21 -1.44
C LEU A 239 -13.87 -25.84 -2.08
N PRO A 240 -13.48 -25.74 -3.37
CA PRO A 240 -13.24 -24.44 -4.00
C PRO A 240 -14.47 -23.52 -3.99
N ASP A 241 -15.65 -24.06 -4.30
CA ASP A 241 -16.90 -23.29 -4.34
C ASP A 241 -17.27 -22.74 -2.97
N ILE A 242 -17.07 -23.54 -1.92
CA ILE A 242 -17.31 -23.15 -0.52
C ILE A 242 -16.38 -21.99 -0.14
N ILE A 243 -15.08 -22.12 -0.39
CA ILE A 243 -14.10 -21.08 -0.04
C ILE A 243 -14.38 -19.80 -0.83
N ASN A 244 -14.63 -19.91 -2.13
CA ASN A 244 -15.01 -18.78 -2.97
C ASN A 244 -16.25 -18.07 -2.42
N SER A 245 -17.28 -18.81 -2.03
CA SER A 245 -18.52 -18.26 -1.47
C SER A 245 -18.26 -17.51 -0.16
N VAL A 246 -17.43 -18.05 0.73
CA VAL A 246 -17.05 -17.37 1.98
C VAL A 246 -16.29 -16.08 1.71
N ILE A 247 -15.22 -16.12 0.91
CA ILE A 247 -14.40 -14.94 0.58
C ILE A 247 -15.24 -13.87 -0.12
N SER A 248 -16.02 -14.27 -1.13
CA SER A 248 -16.85 -13.34 -1.92
C SER A 248 -17.97 -12.72 -1.08
N SER A 249 -18.46 -13.44 -0.05
CA SER A 249 -19.42 -12.87 0.88
C SER A 249 -18.81 -11.77 1.78
N LEU A 250 -17.49 -11.62 1.85
CA LEU A 250 -16.84 -10.65 2.72
C LEU A 250 -16.10 -9.53 1.98
N ALA A 251 -15.71 -9.79 0.72
CA ALA A 251 -14.94 -8.87 -0.10
C ALA A 251 -15.83 -7.88 -0.86
N THR A 252 -15.27 -6.71 -1.15
CA THR A 252 -15.78 -5.77 -2.16
C THR A 252 -14.87 -5.85 -3.40
N PRO A 253 -15.27 -5.28 -4.56
CA PRO A 253 -14.35 -5.12 -5.68
C PRO A 253 -13.07 -4.35 -5.25
N ASP A 254 -11.89 -4.84 -5.65
CA ASP A 254 -10.62 -4.16 -5.37
C ASP A 254 -10.33 -3.09 -6.43
N SER A 255 -9.69 -2.00 -6.01
CA SER A 255 -9.29 -0.88 -6.86
C SER A 255 -7.85 -0.47 -6.53
N GLU A 256 -7.17 0.16 -7.49
CA GLU A 256 -5.83 0.72 -7.28
C GLU A 256 -5.82 1.93 -6.32
N SER A 257 -6.98 2.53 -6.06
CA SER A 257 -7.13 3.70 -5.20
C SER A 257 -8.10 3.52 -4.04
N ILE A 258 -8.83 2.39 -3.98
CA ILE A 258 -9.83 2.13 -2.94
C ILE A 258 -9.54 0.78 -2.30
N ALA A 259 -9.54 0.79 -0.97
CA ALA A 259 -9.32 -0.42 -0.19
C ALA A 259 -10.50 -1.38 -0.26
N ASN A 260 -10.19 -2.65 -0.54
CA ASN A 260 -11.10 -3.75 -0.25
C ASN A 260 -11.54 -3.68 1.23
N SER A 261 -12.78 -4.08 1.48
CA SER A 261 -13.29 -4.25 2.84
C SER A 261 -12.69 -5.46 3.54
N LEU A 262 -12.22 -6.48 2.81
CA LEU A 262 -11.66 -7.71 3.35
C LEU A 262 -10.16 -7.59 3.64
N VAL A 263 -9.79 -7.97 4.87
CA VAL A 263 -8.43 -8.17 5.36
C VAL A 263 -8.25 -9.64 5.68
N LEU A 264 -7.27 -10.28 5.05
CA LEU A 264 -6.96 -11.69 5.30
C LEU A 264 -5.80 -11.81 6.30
N VAL A 265 -6.01 -12.65 7.32
CA VAL A 265 -5.07 -12.91 8.41
C VAL A 265 -4.68 -14.38 8.40
N GLY A 266 -3.41 -14.68 8.60
CA GLY A 266 -2.97 -16.06 8.78
C GLY A 266 -1.59 -16.12 9.38
N HIS A 267 -1.29 -17.23 10.06
CA HIS A 267 0.04 -17.50 10.59
C HIS A 267 0.82 -18.35 9.58
N ASN A 268 2.00 -17.89 9.16
CA ASN A 268 2.79 -18.53 8.11
C ASN A 268 1.91 -18.77 6.86
N ILE A 269 1.21 -17.72 6.45
CA ILE A 269 0.07 -17.80 5.51
C ILE A 269 0.50 -18.23 4.09
N SER A 270 1.79 -18.17 3.76
CA SER A 270 2.30 -18.53 2.43
C SER A 270 1.79 -19.88 1.93
N GLY A 271 1.80 -20.91 2.78
CA GLY A 271 1.29 -22.24 2.42
C GLY A 271 -0.22 -22.23 2.14
N ASP A 272 -0.99 -21.50 2.94
CA ASP A 272 -2.43 -21.33 2.74
C ASP A 272 -2.72 -20.59 1.41
N LEU A 273 -1.92 -19.58 1.06
CA LEU A 273 -2.04 -18.83 -0.19
C LEU A 273 -1.66 -19.64 -1.44
N GLU A 274 -0.76 -20.60 -1.31
CA GLU A 274 -0.47 -21.56 -2.37
C GLU A 274 -1.64 -22.51 -2.57
N ARG A 275 -2.25 -23.03 -1.50
CA ARG A 275 -3.43 -23.88 -1.60
C ARG A 275 -4.61 -23.15 -2.26
N LEU A 276 -4.85 -21.89 -1.90
CA LEU A 276 -5.86 -21.06 -2.60
C LEU A 276 -5.56 -20.96 -4.10
N ALA A 277 -4.30 -20.73 -4.48
CA ALA A 277 -3.90 -20.60 -5.88
C ALA A 277 -4.08 -21.90 -6.67
N GLU A 278 -3.73 -23.05 -6.08
CA GLU A 278 -3.93 -24.36 -6.69
C GLU A 278 -5.41 -24.69 -6.89
N LEU A 279 -6.26 -24.27 -5.95
CA LEU A 279 -7.72 -24.37 -6.05
C LEU A 279 -8.33 -23.31 -6.98
N LYS A 280 -7.50 -22.49 -7.66
CA LYS A 280 -7.91 -21.42 -8.58
C LYS A 280 -8.82 -20.37 -7.94
N ILE A 281 -8.64 -20.13 -6.64
CA ILE A 281 -9.36 -19.11 -5.88
C ILE A 281 -8.60 -17.78 -6.03
N SER A 282 -9.27 -16.75 -6.55
CA SER A 282 -8.64 -15.47 -6.83
C SER A 282 -8.15 -14.77 -5.56
N ARG A 283 -6.93 -14.22 -5.61
CA ARG A 283 -6.38 -13.37 -4.55
C ARG A 283 -6.93 -11.97 -4.70
N SER A 284 -8.00 -11.63 -3.99
CA SER A 284 -8.37 -10.24 -3.80
C SER A 284 -8.77 -9.98 -2.35
N PRO A 285 -7.75 -9.98 -1.45
CA PRO A 285 -7.71 -8.95 -0.41
C PRO A 285 -6.29 -8.51 -0.01
N SER A 286 -6.22 -7.36 0.69
CA SER A 286 -5.04 -6.87 1.40
C SER A 286 -4.63 -7.88 2.48
N LEU A 287 -3.40 -8.40 2.41
CA LEU A 287 -2.91 -9.49 3.26
C LEU A 287 -2.19 -8.94 4.50
N VAL A 288 -2.34 -9.59 5.66
CA VAL A 288 -1.53 -9.37 6.87
C VAL A 288 -0.94 -10.70 7.32
N ASP A 289 0.39 -10.79 7.47
CA ASP A 289 1.05 -11.90 8.16
C ASP A 289 1.68 -11.37 9.47
N PRO A 290 1.12 -11.65 10.66
CA PRO A 290 1.66 -11.20 11.93
C PRO A 290 2.87 -12.03 12.42
N SER A 291 3.36 -13.00 11.65
CA SER A 291 4.43 -13.93 12.05
C SER A 291 5.81 -13.64 11.44
N ARG A 292 6.06 -12.41 10.96
CA ARG A 292 7.39 -11.95 10.52
C ARG A 292 7.81 -10.67 11.22
#